data_AF-A0A3C0JG95-F1
#
_entry.id   AF-A0A3C0JG95-F1
#
_cell.length_a   1.000
_cell.length_b   1.000
_cell.length_c   1.000
_cell.angle_alpha   90.00
_cell.angle_beta   90.00
_cell.angle_gamma   90.00
#
_symmetry.space_group_name_H-M   'P 1'
#
loop_
_entity.id
_entity.type
_entity.pdbx_description
1 polymer ?
#
loop_
_entity_poly.entity_id
_entity_poly.type
_entity_poly.pdbx_seq_one_letter_code
_entity_poly.pdbx_strand_id
1 'polypeptide(L)'
;MTNIPEHYQDAHRLLTKEGFKTSQVWYHGTSTALADAILSKGLIRSGDRAMNESTKNTMTTIGNPYAESIEPVFLTQSKELAYFWAQQTVQRRCIRFKGEENPLIISIHLPDNLKTKVRPDVGAASLLMIKEGEAYMAYLTRIYQRCKMGVPDIDLKKAERYEYLKKLGMAYLDEDIEAQYLSKITG
;
A
#
# COMPACT_ATOMS: atom_id res chain seq x y z
N MET A 1 12.54 3.55 -17.73
CA MET A 1 11.31 2.74 -17.89
C MET A 1 10.90 2.24 -16.51
N THR A 2 9.63 2.33 -16.13
CA THR A 2 9.13 1.66 -14.93
C THR A 2 8.76 0.23 -15.32
N ASN A 3 9.31 -0.78 -14.64
CA ASN A 3 8.95 -2.19 -14.85
C ASN A 3 7.62 -2.51 -14.17
N ILE A 4 6.55 -1.78 -14.50
CA ILE A 4 5.20 -2.02 -14.00
C ILE A 4 4.48 -2.90 -15.02
N PRO A 5 3.96 -4.07 -14.64
CA PRO A 5 3.17 -4.91 -15.54
C PRO A 5 1.98 -4.16 -16.14
N GLU A 6 1.73 -4.33 -17.45
CA GLU A 6 0.71 -3.58 -18.18
C GLU A 6 -0.69 -3.70 -17.58
N HIS A 7 -1.07 -4.88 -17.08
CA HIS A 7 -2.36 -5.12 -16.44
C HIS A 7 -2.54 -4.36 -15.12
N TYR A 8 -1.46 -3.86 -14.53
CA TYR A 8 -1.51 -2.96 -13.38
C TYR A 8 -1.51 -1.48 -13.77
N GLN A 9 -1.23 -1.13 -15.02
CA GLN A 9 -1.11 0.27 -15.45
C GLN A 9 -2.46 0.99 -15.62
N ASP A 10 -3.07 1.43 -14.52
CA ASP A 10 -4.37 2.11 -14.50
C ASP A 10 -4.32 3.63 -14.27
N ALA A 11 -3.15 4.20 -13.97
CA ALA A 11 -3.04 5.60 -13.60
C ALA A 11 -3.48 6.55 -14.73
N HIS A 12 -3.35 6.15 -16.00
CA HIS A 12 -3.81 6.94 -17.15
C HIS A 12 -5.32 7.20 -17.15
N ARG A 13 -6.12 6.38 -16.45
CA ARG A 13 -7.58 6.55 -16.31
C ARG A 13 -7.97 7.31 -15.03
N LEU A 14 -7.11 7.23 -14.01
CA LEU A 14 -7.41 7.70 -12.66
C LEU A 14 -6.79 9.06 -12.34
N LEU A 15 -5.61 9.34 -12.87
CA LEU A 15 -4.82 10.50 -12.51
C LEU A 15 -5.25 11.73 -13.32
N THR A 16 -5.48 12.83 -12.62
CA THR A 16 -5.81 14.15 -13.17
C THR A 16 -4.86 15.21 -12.61
N LYS A 17 -5.00 16.47 -13.04
CA LYS A 17 -4.27 17.60 -12.44
C LYS A 17 -4.55 17.76 -10.94
N GLU A 18 -5.70 17.32 -10.46
CA GLU A 18 -6.06 17.37 -9.03
C GLU A 18 -5.61 16.14 -8.23
N GLY A 19 -4.97 15.16 -8.88
CA GLY A 19 -4.58 13.89 -8.31
C GLY A 19 -5.45 12.71 -8.79
N PHE A 20 -5.31 11.58 -8.10
CA PHE A 20 -6.03 10.34 -8.32
C PHE A 20 -7.50 10.46 -7.91
N LYS A 21 -8.39 10.05 -8.81
CA LYS A 21 -9.82 9.89 -8.51
C LYS A 21 -10.02 8.77 -7.49
N THR A 22 -10.94 8.98 -6.56
CA THR A 22 -11.43 7.93 -5.66
C THR A 22 -12.58 7.16 -6.31
N SER A 23 -12.71 5.89 -5.95
CA SER A 23 -13.78 5.01 -6.44
C SER A 23 -14.30 4.10 -5.33
N GLN A 24 -15.20 3.17 -5.67
CA GLN A 24 -15.63 2.11 -4.75
C GLN A 24 -14.59 1.00 -4.57
N VAL A 25 -13.60 0.94 -5.46
CA VAL A 25 -12.57 -0.08 -5.48
C VAL A 25 -11.26 0.51 -4.95
N TRP A 26 -10.67 -0.22 -4.01
CA TRP A 26 -9.36 0.04 -3.44
C TRP A 26 -8.41 -1.11 -3.75
N TYR A 27 -7.12 -0.85 -3.61
CA TYR A 27 -6.09 -1.82 -3.87
C TYR A 27 -5.10 -1.91 -2.71
N HIS A 28 -4.64 -3.12 -2.43
CA HIS A 28 -3.61 -3.42 -1.45
C HIS A 28 -2.50 -4.25 -2.09
N GLY A 29 -1.25 -3.81 -1.93
CA GLY A 29 -0.07 -4.49 -2.44
C GLY A 29 0.50 -5.47 -1.43
N THR A 30 0.66 -6.72 -1.83
CA THR A 30 1.14 -7.81 -0.97
C THR A 30 2.04 -8.79 -1.74
N SER A 31 2.40 -9.90 -1.12
CA SER A 31 3.16 -10.99 -1.73
C SER A 31 2.27 -12.17 -2.11
N THR A 32 2.62 -12.91 -3.17
CA THR A 32 1.98 -14.19 -3.50
C THR A 32 2.02 -15.20 -2.34
N ALA A 33 3.01 -15.13 -1.45
CA ALA A 33 3.09 -16.00 -0.28
C ALA A 33 2.01 -15.73 0.77
N LEU A 34 1.39 -14.54 0.75
CA LEU A 34 0.32 -14.14 1.67
C LEU A 34 -1.08 -14.31 1.05
N ALA A 35 -1.16 -14.66 -0.23
CA ALA A 35 -2.41 -14.67 -0.99
C ALA A 35 -3.47 -15.57 -0.35
N ASP A 36 -3.13 -16.83 -0.06
CA ASP A 36 -4.09 -17.79 0.49
C ASP A 36 -4.59 -17.38 1.88
N ALA A 37 -3.71 -16.84 2.72
CA ALA A 37 -4.08 -16.33 4.04
C ALA A 37 -5.02 -15.13 3.92
N ILE A 38 -4.71 -14.17 3.05
CA ILE A 38 -5.54 -12.98 2.84
C ILE A 38 -6.90 -13.34 2.24
N LEU A 39 -6.93 -14.20 1.22
CA LEU A 39 -8.16 -14.57 0.52
C LEU A 39 -9.06 -15.50 1.35
N SER A 40 -8.52 -16.17 2.38
CA SER A 40 -9.31 -16.99 3.30
C SER A 40 -9.75 -16.25 4.57
N LYS A 41 -8.90 -15.39 5.12
CA LYS A 41 -9.14 -14.75 6.43
C LYS A 41 -9.51 -13.27 6.33
N GLY A 42 -9.25 -12.64 5.20
CA GLY A 42 -9.36 -11.19 5.03
C GLY A 42 -8.02 -10.47 5.16
N LEU A 43 -8.06 -9.15 4.95
CA LEU A 43 -6.95 -8.25 5.28
C LEU A 43 -7.12 -7.86 6.74
N ILE A 44 -6.30 -8.46 7.58
CA ILE A 44 -6.29 -8.22 9.02
C ILE A 44 -5.25 -7.16 9.34
N ARG A 45 -5.59 -6.24 10.26
CA ARG A 45 -4.67 -5.24 10.80
C ARG A 45 -3.39 -5.87 11.36
N SER A 46 -2.33 -5.07 11.38
CA SER A 46 -0.94 -5.52 11.59
C SER A 46 -0.39 -6.47 10.51
N GLY A 47 -1.21 -6.92 9.55
CA GLY A 47 -0.76 -7.55 8.31
C GLY A 47 0.02 -8.85 8.51
N ASP A 48 1.27 -8.86 8.05
CA ASP A 48 2.12 -10.05 7.96
C ASP A 48 2.56 -10.55 9.35
N ARG A 49 1.75 -11.45 9.91
CA ARG A 49 1.98 -12.06 11.22
C ARG A 49 3.36 -12.74 11.32
N ALA A 50 3.84 -13.38 10.26
CA ALA A 50 5.13 -14.07 10.29
C ALA A 50 6.30 -13.07 10.39
N MET A 51 6.22 -11.93 9.70
CA MET A 51 7.19 -10.84 9.85
C MET A 51 7.13 -10.19 11.24
N ASN A 52 5.94 -10.02 11.80
CA ASN A 52 5.77 -9.45 13.14
C ASN A 52 6.38 -10.36 14.22
N GLU A 53 6.11 -11.67 14.15
CA GLU A 53 6.70 -12.67 15.03
C GLU A 53 8.23 -12.71 14.89
N SER A 54 8.78 -12.65 13.67
CA SER A 54 10.23 -12.57 13.43
C SER A 54 10.86 -11.31 14.04
N THR A 55 10.18 -10.16 13.92
CA THR A 55 10.65 -8.89 14.49
C THR A 55 10.65 -8.95 16.02
N LYS A 56 9.55 -9.44 16.62
CA LYS A 56 9.43 -9.65 18.06
C LYS A 56 10.55 -10.54 18.59
N ASN A 57 10.78 -11.69 17.96
CA ASN A 57 11.83 -12.63 18.37
C ASN A 57 13.23 -11.99 18.30
N THR A 58 13.50 -11.20 17.27
CA THR A 58 14.77 -10.48 17.12
C THR A 58 14.96 -9.47 18.25
N MET A 59 13.94 -8.68 18.57
CA MET A 59 13.99 -7.67 19.64
C MET A 59 14.17 -8.30 21.02
N THR A 60 13.45 -9.40 21.29
CA THR A 60 13.63 -10.19 22.51
C THR A 60 15.05 -10.73 22.63
N THR A 61 15.63 -11.22 21.53
CA THR A 61 17.00 -11.76 21.52
C THR A 61 18.05 -10.72 21.87
N ILE A 62 17.88 -9.46 21.44
CA ILE A 62 18.80 -8.35 21.74
C ILE A 62 18.48 -7.63 23.07
N GLY A 63 17.53 -8.15 23.86
CA GLY A 63 17.18 -7.63 25.18
C GLY A 63 16.38 -6.31 25.17
N ASN A 64 15.79 -5.93 24.03
CA ASN A 64 14.98 -4.72 23.92
C ASN A 64 13.49 -5.03 24.09
N PRO A 65 12.74 -4.23 24.88
CA PRO A 65 11.30 -4.37 24.95
C PRO A 65 10.67 -4.06 23.59
N TYR A 66 9.84 -4.99 23.09
CA TYR A 66 9.07 -4.80 21.88
C TYR A 66 7.62 -4.49 22.24
N ALA A 67 7.17 -3.28 21.91
CA ALA A 67 5.76 -2.91 21.99
C ALA A 67 5.11 -3.21 20.64
N GLU A 68 4.17 -4.16 20.62
CA GLU A 68 3.34 -4.40 19.44
C GLU A 68 2.44 -3.18 19.20
N SER A 69 2.49 -2.64 17.98
CA SER A 69 1.55 -1.63 17.51
C SER A 69 0.55 -2.28 16.56
N ILE A 70 -0.72 -1.89 16.68
CA ILE A 70 -1.73 -2.28 15.70
C ILE A 70 -1.60 -1.35 14.51
N GLU A 71 -1.22 -1.89 13.36
CA GLU A 71 -1.15 -1.11 12.11
C GLU A 71 -2.48 -1.23 11.35
N PRO A 72 -2.98 -0.15 10.71
CA PRO A 72 -4.19 -0.22 9.92
C PRO A 72 -3.98 -0.99 8.61
N VAL A 73 -5.06 -1.26 7.89
CA VAL A 73 -4.98 -1.77 6.52
C VAL A 73 -4.72 -0.60 5.58
N PHE A 74 -3.55 -0.59 4.92
CA PHE A 74 -3.19 0.44 3.95
C PHE A 74 -3.83 0.17 2.58
N LEU A 75 -4.37 1.24 1.98
CA LEU A 75 -5.18 1.22 0.77
C LEU A 75 -4.72 2.30 -0.20
N THR A 76 -4.93 2.06 -1.49
CA THR A 76 -4.71 3.06 -2.54
C THR A 76 -5.71 2.90 -3.68
N GLN A 77 -5.95 3.98 -4.42
CA GLN A 77 -6.93 4.04 -5.51
C GLN A 77 -6.44 3.37 -6.80
N SER A 78 -5.13 3.11 -6.93
CA SER A 78 -4.50 2.66 -8.17
C SER A 78 -3.74 1.36 -7.98
N LYS A 79 -3.92 0.42 -8.91
CA LYS A 79 -3.13 -0.82 -8.98
C LYS A 79 -1.65 -0.50 -9.13
N GLU A 80 -1.28 0.53 -9.88
CA GLU A 80 0.12 0.93 -10.01
C GLU A 80 0.74 1.36 -8.68
N LEU A 81 0.00 2.11 -7.87
CA LEU A 81 0.48 2.50 -6.55
C LEU A 81 0.55 1.29 -5.60
N ALA A 82 -0.44 0.39 -5.67
CA ALA A 82 -0.41 -0.85 -4.90
C ALA A 82 0.77 -1.75 -5.29
N TYR A 83 1.15 -1.75 -6.58
CA TYR A 83 2.29 -2.52 -7.06
C TYR A 83 3.60 -2.13 -6.39
N PHE A 84 3.83 -0.83 -6.15
CA PHE A 84 5.01 -0.38 -5.41
C PHE A 84 5.08 -1.03 -4.03
N TRP A 85 3.97 -0.99 -3.28
CA TRP A 85 3.90 -1.59 -1.95
C TRP A 85 4.02 -3.11 -1.99
N ALA A 86 3.49 -3.76 -3.02
CA ALA A 86 3.70 -5.19 -3.24
C ALA A 86 5.19 -5.53 -3.43
N GLN A 87 5.94 -4.70 -4.18
CA GLN A 87 7.39 -4.86 -4.32
C GLN A 87 8.12 -4.67 -2.99
N GLN A 88 7.73 -3.67 -2.18
CA GLN A 88 8.31 -3.46 -0.84
C GLN A 88 8.03 -4.65 0.09
N THR A 89 6.82 -5.19 0.05
CA THR A 89 6.43 -6.38 0.83
C THR A 89 7.29 -7.59 0.46
N VAL A 90 7.43 -7.89 -0.83
CA VAL A 90 8.28 -8.98 -1.32
C VAL A 90 9.74 -8.75 -0.91
N GLN A 91 10.28 -7.54 -1.12
CA GLN A 91 11.66 -7.23 -0.78
C GLN A 91 11.94 -7.46 0.71
N ARG A 92 11.05 -7.01 1.60
CA ARG A 92 11.18 -7.21 3.05
C ARG A 92 11.15 -8.69 3.43
N ARG A 93 10.22 -9.45 2.84
CA ARG A 93 10.03 -10.88 3.12
C ARG A 93 11.21 -11.71 2.62
N CYS A 94 11.77 -11.42 1.45
CA CYS A 94 12.91 -12.14 0.88
C CYS A 94 14.19 -12.06 1.73
N ILE A 95 14.30 -11.08 2.65
CA ILE A 95 15.46 -11.02 3.58
C ILE A 95 15.29 -12.04 4.72
N ARG A 96 14.06 -12.43 5.06
CA ARG A 96 13.74 -13.28 6.23
C ARG A 96 13.35 -14.70 5.84
N PHE A 97 12.65 -14.86 4.74
CA PHE A 97 12.10 -16.13 4.29
C PHE A 97 12.81 -16.61 3.02
N LYS A 98 13.00 -17.93 2.92
CA LYS A 98 13.47 -18.57 1.69
C LYS A 98 12.27 -18.87 0.80
N GLY A 99 12.41 -18.59 -0.50
CA GLY A 99 11.39 -18.89 -1.50
C GLY A 99 11.30 -17.80 -2.55
N GLU A 100 10.68 -18.13 -3.68
CA GLU A 100 10.33 -17.14 -4.70
C GLU A 100 8.97 -16.54 -4.34
N GLU A 101 8.97 -15.24 -4.08
CA GLU A 101 7.78 -14.45 -3.83
C GLU A 101 7.63 -13.39 -4.92
N ASN A 102 6.42 -13.23 -5.44
CA ASN A 102 6.13 -12.25 -6.48
C ASN A 102 5.18 -11.17 -5.96
N PRO A 103 5.29 -9.93 -6.46
CA PRO A 103 4.34 -8.87 -6.12
C PRO A 103 2.91 -9.28 -6.52
N LEU A 104 1.96 -9.07 -5.61
CA LEU A 104 0.56 -9.33 -5.83
C LEU A 104 -0.30 -8.14 -5.42
N ILE A 105 -1.39 -7.88 -6.15
CA ILE A 105 -2.38 -6.87 -5.79
C ILE A 105 -3.71 -7.54 -5.47
N ILE A 106 -4.29 -7.12 -4.35
CA ILE A 106 -5.64 -7.45 -3.93
C ILE A 106 -6.55 -6.27 -4.27
N SER A 107 -7.60 -6.53 -5.04
CA SER A 107 -8.73 -5.64 -5.25
C SER A 107 -9.69 -5.74 -4.07
N ILE A 108 -10.21 -4.61 -3.62
CA ILE A 108 -11.03 -4.50 -2.43
C ILE A 108 -12.30 -3.73 -2.78
N HIS A 109 -13.45 -4.40 -2.66
CA HIS A 109 -14.77 -3.82 -2.88
C HIS A 109 -15.44 -3.58 -1.53
N LEU A 110 -15.22 -2.39 -0.96
CA LEU A 110 -15.73 -2.08 0.37
C LEU A 110 -17.25 -1.89 0.37
N PRO A 111 -17.97 -2.44 1.36
CA PRO A 111 -19.35 -2.07 1.61
C PRO A 111 -19.44 -0.62 2.11
N ASP A 112 -20.59 0.03 1.94
CA ASP A 112 -20.76 1.45 2.25
C ASP A 112 -20.42 1.83 3.71
N ASN A 113 -20.66 0.91 4.66
CA ASN A 113 -20.34 1.10 6.07
C ASN A 113 -18.82 1.17 6.34
N LEU A 114 -17.99 0.44 5.59
CA LEU A 114 -16.52 0.51 5.71
C LEU A 114 -15.94 1.63 4.85
N LYS A 115 -16.55 1.91 3.70
CA LYS A 115 -16.09 2.96 2.77
C LYS A 115 -15.98 4.33 3.44
N THR A 116 -16.99 4.71 4.24
CA THR A 116 -17.02 5.99 4.95
C THR A 116 -15.95 6.12 6.03
N LYS A 117 -15.29 5.02 6.37
CA LYS A 117 -14.22 4.96 7.39
C LYS A 117 -12.81 5.00 6.80
N VAL A 118 -12.66 4.95 5.48
CA VAL A 118 -11.35 5.11 4.83
C VAL A 118 -10.85 6.53 5.05
N ARG A 119 -9.63 6.66 5.56
CA ARG A 119 -9.01 7.95 5.92
C ARG A 119 -7.77 8.20 5.08
N PRO A 120 -7.47 9.46 4.71
CA PRO A 120 -6.16 9.82 4.19
C PRO A 120 -5.06 9.49 5.20
N ASP A 121 -3.97 8.88 4.73
CA ASP A 121 -2.82 8.56 5.58
C ASP A 121 -1.84 9.74 5.65
N VAL A 122 -2.06 10.60 6.64
CA VAL A 122 -1.13 11.69 6.97
C VAL A 122 0.12 11.21 7.71
N GLY A 123 0.07 10.02 8.32
CA GLY A 123 1.21 9.42 9.03
C GLY A 123 2.35 9.08 8.08
N ALA A 124 2.01 8.81 6.82
CA ALA A 124 2.96 8.63 5.73
C ALA A 124 3.92 9.82 5.52
N ALA A 125 3.62 11.03 6.03
CA ALA A 125 4.56 12.14 5.98
C ALA A 125 5.94 11.79 6.55
N SER A 126 5.98 11.02 7.65
CA SER A 126 7.22 10.54 8.26
C SER A 126 7.97 9.53 7.38
N LEU A 127 7.22 8.64 6.73
CA LEU A 127 7.76 7.69 5.75
C LEU A 127 8.37 8.41 4.55
N LEU A 128 7.77 9.51 4.10
CA LEU A 128 8.25 10.32 2.98
C LEU A 128 9.57 11.06 3.25
N MET A 129 9.99 11.14 4.51
CA MET A 129 11.25 11.77 4.93
C MET A 129 12.43 10.78 5.03
N ILE A 130 12.20 9.49 4.80
CA ILE A 130 13.24 8.45 4.79
C ILE A 130 13.44 7.88 3.39
N LYS A 131 14.46 7.05 3.21
CA LYS A 131 14.88 6.50 1.91
C LYS A 131 13.75 5.75 1.18
N GLU A 132 12.92 5.03 1.91
CA GLU A 132 11.73 4.34 1.39
C GLU A 132 10.72 5.34 0.81
N GLY A 133 10.56 6.48 1.47
CA GLY A 133 9.76 7.61 1.01
C GLY A 133 10.28 8.24 -0.28
N GLU A 134 11.59 8.45 -0.38
CA GLU A 134 12.23 8.94 -1.60
C GLU A 134 11.98 8.00 -2.78
N ALA A 135 12.08 6.68 -2.55
CA ALA A 135 11.79 5.67 -3.55
C ALA A 135 10.32 5.73 -4.00
N TYR A 136 9.39 5.92 -3.06
CA TYR A 136 7.97 6.10 -3.38
C TYR A 136 7.73 7.37 -4.21
N MET A 137 8.29 8.50 -3.81
CA MET A 137 8.13 9.77 -4.53
C MET A 137 8.72 9.72 -5.93
N ALA A 138 9.86 9.05 -6.11
CA ALA A 138 10.45 8.81 -7.42
C ALA A 138 9.55 7.92 -8.30
N TYR A 139 8.95 6.88 -7.71
CA TYR A 139 8.00 5.99 -8.40
C TYR A 139 6.74 6.76 -8.83
N LEU A 140 6.14 7.51 -7.91
CA LEU A 140 4.97 8.34 -8.15
C LEU A 140 5.23 9.43 -9.21
N THR A 141 6.40 10.06 -9.16
CA THR A 141 6.81 11.06 -10.16
C THR A 141 6.86 10.48 -11.56
N ARG A 142 7.37 9.26 -11.73
CA ARG A 142 7.39 8.58 -13.03
C ARG A 142 5.97 8.29 -13.53
N ILE A 143 5.03 7.94 -12.65
CA ILE A 143 3.62 7.77 -13.01
C ILE A 143 3.03 9.08 -13.52
N TYR A 144 3.22 10.19 -12.78
CA TYR A 144 2.75 11.51 -13.17
C TYR A 144 3.31 11.94 -14.53
N GLN A 145 4.61 11.76 -14.75
CA GLN A 145 5.28 12.10 -16.01
C GLN A 145 4.74 11.26 -17.17
N ARG A 146 4.59 9.93 -16.98
CA ARG A 146 4.04 9.02 -18.00
C ARG A 146 2.60 9.39 -18.35
N CYS A 147 1.81 9.84 -17.38
CA CYS A 147 0.45 10.33 -17.59
C CYS A 147 0.38 11.79 -18.09
N LYS A 148 1.52 12.44 -18.38
CA LYS A 148 1.61 13.84 -18.83
C LYS A 148 1.01 14.85 -17.84
N MET A 149 1.10 14.54 -16.54
CA MET A 149 0.60 15.38 -15.45
C MET A 149 1.73 16.15 -14.73
N GLY A 150 2.97 16.06 -15.21
CA GLY A 150 4.12 16.74 -14.61
C GLY A 150 4.68 15.94 -13.44
N VAL A 151 4.75 16.55 -12.25
CA VAL A 151 5.20 15.93 -11.00
C VAL A 151 4.13 16.11 -9.92
N PRO A 152 4.12 15.29 -8.86
CA PRO A 152 3.21 15.49 -7.73
C PRO A 152 3.48 16.86 -7.08
N ASP A 153 2.52 17.77 -7.17
CA ASP A 153 2.59 19.09 -6.57
C ASP A 153 2.08 19.04 -5.13
N ILE A 154 2.94 18.79 -4.15
CA ILE A 154 2.54 18.72 -2.74
C ILE A 154 3.64 19.29 -1.83
N ASP A 155 3.27 20.22 -0.96
CA ASP A 155 4.12 20.68 0.13
C ASP A 155 3.87 19.82 1.36
N LEU A 156 4.68 18.78 1.61
CA LEU A 156 4.47 17.84 2.71
C LEU A 156 4.38 18.52 4.10
N LYS A 157 4.94 19.72 4.28
CA LYS A 157 4.89 20.46 5.54
C LYS A 157 3.56 21.18 5.76
N LYS A 158 2.85 21.51 4.68
CA LYS A 158 1.60 22.30 4.69
C LYS A 158 0.42 21.55 4.09
N ALA A 159 0.64 20.34 3.58
CA ALA A 159 -0.35 19.58 2.85
C ALA A 159 -1.57 19.28 3.73
N GLU A 160 -2.73 19.56 3.17
CA GLU A 160 -3.99 19.19 3.77
C GLU A 160 -4.15 17.66 3.76
N ARG A 161 -4.91 17.13 4.72
CA ARG A 161 -5.08 15.66 4.87
C ARG A 161 -5.50 15.00 3.56
N TYR A 162 -6.42 15.63 2.83
CA TYR A 162 -6.97 15.09 1.59
C TYR A 162 -5.98 15.09 0.42
N GLU A 163 -4.88 15.86 0.50
CA GLU A 163 -3.81 15.83 -0.50
C GLU A 163 -2.98 14.55 -0.44
N TYR A 164 -2.77 13.97 0.75
CA TYR A 164 -2.14 12.66 0.90
C TYR A 164 -2.94 11.59 0.15
N LEU A 165 -4.27 11.65 0.25
CA LEU A 165 -5.14 10.75 -0.50
C LEU A 165 -5.11 11.05 -2.00
N LYS A 166 -5.39 12.29 -2.42
CA LYS A 166 -5.54 12.61 -3.84
C LYS A 166 -4.23 12.59 -4.60
N LYS A 167 -3.17 13.22 -4.07
CA LYS A 167 -1.91 13.40 -4.80
C LYS A 167 -0.96 12.23 -4.59
N LEU A 168 -0.98 11.63 -3.41
CA LEU A 168 -0.08 10.52 -3.07
C LEU A 168 -0.76 9.17 -3.08
N GLY A 169 -2.09 9.07 -3.19
CA GLY A 169 -2.79 7.79 -3.14
C GLY A 169 -2.62 7.03 -1.83
N MET A 170 -2.41 7.75 -0.73
CA MET A 170 -2.13 7.19 0.59
C MET A 170 -3.40 7.23 1.44
N ALA A 171 -3.94 6.05 1.75
CA ALA A 171 -5.13 5.87 2.56
C ALA A 171 -4.98 4.69 3.50
N TYR A 172 -5.78 4.66 4.56
CA TYR A 172 -5.88 3.50 5.43
C TYR A 172 -7.31 3.29 5.93
N LEU A 173 -7.56 2.08 6.40
CA LEU A 173 -8.74 1.68 7.16
C LEU A 173 -8.29 1.08 8.49
N ASP A 174 -8.77 1.63 9.61
CA ASP A 174 -8.47 1.13 10.96
C ASP A 174 -9.44 0.02 11.40
N GLU A 175 -9.79 -0.85 10.46
CA GLU A 175 -10.62 -2.04 10.67
C GLU A 175 -10.13 -3.16 9.77
N ASP A 176 -10.39 -4.40 10.18
CA ASP A 176 -10.14 -5.57 9.35
C ASP A 176 -11.13 -5.60 8.17
N ILE A 177 -10.70 -6.16 7.04
CA ILE A 177 -11.54 -6.32 5.85
C ILE A 177 -11.76 -7.80 5.59
N GLU A 178 -13.01 -8.24 5.68
CA GLU A 178 -13.39 -9.63 5.46
C GLU A 178 -13.06 -10.12 4.05
N ALA A 179 -12.72 -11.41 3.94
CA ALA A 179 -12.34 -12.06 2.69
C ALA A 179 -13.35 -11.90 1.55
N GLN A 180 -14.65 -11.83 1.86
CA GLN A 180 -15.72 -11.67 0.87
C GLN A 180 -15.63 -10.38 0.05
N TYR A 181 -14.91 -9.38 0.55
CA TYR A 181 -14.69 -8.10 -0.15
C TYR A 181 -13.41 -8.08 -0.98
N LEU A 182 -12.65 -9.19 -0.99
CA LEU A 182 -11.32 -9.27 -1.58
C LEU A 182 -11.35 -10.07 -2.88
N SER A 183 -10.52 -9.67 -3.83
CA SER A 183 -10.29 -10.42 -5.06
C SER A 183 -8.86 -10.27 -5.53
N LYS A 184 -8.26 -11.37 -5.97
CA LYS A 184 -6.93 -11.34 -6.57
C LYS A 184 -6.99 -10.68 -7.95
N ILE A 185 -6.09 -9.76 -8.24
CA ILE A 185 -5.94 -9.25 -9.61
C ILE A 185 -5.01 -10.17 -10.39
N THR A 186 -5.59 -10.85 -11.37
CA THR A 186 -4.87 -11.65 -12.37
C THR A 186 -4.66 -10.81 -13.64
N GLY A 187 -3.56 -11.10 -14.34
CA GLY A 187 -3.26 -10.54 -15.66
C GLY A 187 -3.85 -11.40 -16.76
#